data_AF-A0A952GKB2-F1
#
_entry.id   AF-A0A952GKB2-F1
#
_cell.length_a   1.000
_cell.length_b   1.000
_cell.length_c   1.000
_cell.angle_alpha   90.00
_cell.angle_beta   90.00
_cell.angle_gamma   90.00
#
_symmetry.space_group_name_H-M   'P 1'
#
loop_
_entity.id
_entity.type
_entity.pdbx_description
1 polymer ?
#
loop_
_entity_poly.entity_id
_entity_poly.type
_entity_poly.pdbx_seq_one_letter_code
_entity_poly.pdbx_strand_id
1 'polypeptide(L)'
;VDTVEQTPGALLGSAVAAGADRRVHLREFCFSGAKSIQLAEQVDAALRIEPDVAVILIGANDVTNQTLPSESVRYLSEAVRRLQEADIAVVVGTCPDLGTVRPIPQPLRQVARTWSRRLAAAQAIAVVEAGGRAVSLGSILGPEFDASPALLFGPDRFHPSAAGYAALTSVLVPSTLAALGLAPADEDEPEAGRGEGVLSIGRAAVQAAKVPGTELDATEVDGAARGIGGRWVTLMRRRRPAPVDVETPDPDEISSESGVPIS
;
A
#
# COMPACT_ATOMS: atom_id res chain seq x y z
N VAL A 1 13.25 5.26 -13.69
CA VAL A 1 13.94 5.27 -12.40
C VAL A 1 15.28 4.67 -12.68
N ASP A 2 16.29 5.48 -12.46
CA ASP A 2 17.54 5.35 -13.21
C ASP A 2 18.69 4.95 -12.28
N THR A 3 18.40 4.89 -10.97
CA THR A 3 19.20 4.35 -9.87
C THR A 3 18.31 3.56 -8.90
N VAL A 4 18.90 2.78 -8.00
CA VAL A 4 18.16 1.88 -7.07
C VAL A 4 17.44 2.67 -5.98
N GLU A 5 18.01 3.79 -5.57
CA GLU A 5 17.51 4.71 -4.54
C GLU A 5 16.16 5.33 -4.91
N GLN A 6 15.83 5.35 -6.21
CA GLN A 6 14.56 5.86 -6.75
C GLN A 6 13.44 4.80 -6.78
N THR A 7 13.70 3.56 -6.34
CA THR A 7 12.70 2.48 -6.32
C THR A 7 11.71 2.66 -5.15
N PRO A 8 10.46 2.13 -5.27
CA PRO A 8 9.49 2.19 -4.19
C PRO A 8 9.99 1.52 -2.91
N GLY A 9 10.68 0.38 -3.02
CA GLY A 9 11.25 -0.32 -1.89
C GLY A 9 12.34 0.48 -1.18
N ALA A 10 13.32 1.03 -1.90
CA ALA A 10 14.41 1.80 -1.28
C ALA A 10 13.89 3.07 -0.55
N LEU A 11 12.97 3.79 -1.19
CA LEU A 11 12.28 4.94 -0.59
C LEU A 11 11.50 4.54 0.68
N LEU A 12 10.78 3.42 0.64
CA LEU A 12 9.98 2.92 1.77
C LEU A 12 10.86 2.43 2.92
N GLY A 13 11.90 1.66 2.62
CA GLY A 13 12.86 1.15 3.61
C GLY A 13 13.57 2.27 4.35
N SER A 14 14.06 3.28 3.62
CA SER A 14 14.74 4.44 4.22
C SER A 14 13.80 5.30 5.07
N ALA A 15 12.57 5.54 4.59
CA ALA A 15 11.59 6.34 5.32
C ALA A 15 11.00 5.61 6.54
N VAL A 16 10.88 4.29 6.52
CA VAL A 16 10.55 3.49 7.71
C VAL A 16 11.74 3.43 8.67
N ALA A 17 12.97 3.29 8.19
CA ALA A 17 14.17 3.29 9.05
C ALA A 17 14.32 4.61 9.82
N ALA A 18 14.21 5.74 9.11
CA ALA A 18 14.24 7.07 9.71
C ALA A 18 13.06 7.35 10.65
N GLY A 19 11.86 6.81 10.35
CA GLY A 19 10.69 6.93 11.22
C GLY A 19 10.71 6.01 12.45
N ALA A 20 11.48 4.92 12.39
CA ALA A 20 11.61 3.92 13.45
C ALA A 20 12.86 4.10 14.34
N ASP A 21 13.78 5.01 13.96
CA ASP A 21 15.13 5.17 14.52
C ASP A 21 15.92 3.84 14.57
N ARG A 22 15.72 2.99 13.55
CA ARG A 22 16.22 1.59 13.50
C ARG A 22 16.60 1.17 12.09
N ARG A 23 17.58 0.28 11.98
CA ARG A 23 17.92 -0.41 10.72
C ARG A 23 16.74 -1.23 10.22
N VAL A 24 16.43 -1.12 8.92
CA VAL A 24 15.38 -1.90 8.23
C VAL A 24 16.04 -2.79 7.18
N HIS A 25 15.71 -4.08 7.19
CA HIS A 25 16.15 -5.04 6.18
C HIS A 25 15.04 -5.19 5.12
N LEU A 26 15.27 -4.59 3.94
CA LEU A 26 14.31 -4.63 2.83
C LEU A 26 14.54 -5.86 1.95
N ARG A 27 13.45 -6.55 1.57
CA ARG A 27 13.46 -7.52 0.47
C ARG A 27 12.31 -7.31 -0.49
N GLU A 28 12.62 -7.09 -1.77
CA GLU A 28 11.62 -7.06 -2.84
C GLU A 28 11.42 -8.47 -3.44
N PHE A 29 10.15 -8.85 -3.62
CA PHE A 29 9.73 -10.06 -4.35
C PHE A 29 8.87 -9.72 -5.59
N CYS A 30 8.57 -8.44 -5.79
CA CYS A 30 7.71 -7.96 -6.86
C CYS A 30 8.44 -7.92 -8.22
N PHE A 31 7.66 -7.93 -9.30
CA PHE A 31 8.18 -7.85 -10.66
C PHE A 31 7.20 -7.09 -11.57
N SER A 32 7.71 -6.51 -12.65
CA SER A 32 6.89 -5.73 -13.58
C SER A 32 5.83 -6.61 -14.26
N GLY A 33 4.59 -6.12 -14.33
CA GLY A 33 3.44 -6.85 -14.87
C GLY A 33 2.80 -7.88 -13.92
N ALA A 34 3.27 -8.05 -12.68
CA ALA A 34 2.66 -8.95 -11.71
C ALA A 34 1.18 -8.62 -11.43
N LYS A 35 0.30 -9.63 -11.45
CA LYS A 35 -1.12 -9.54 -11.08
C LYS A 35 -1.35 -10.28 -9.76
N SER A 36 -2.50 -10.07 -9.14
CA SER A 36 -2.91 -10.74 -7.88
C SER A 36 -2.67 -12.26 -7.83
N ILE A 37 -2.92 -12.99 -8.93
CA ILE A 37 -2.70 -14.44 -9.03
C ILE A 37 -1.25 -14.86 -8.71
N GLN A 38 -0.27 -13.99 -8.97
CA GLN A 38 1.15 -14.21 -8.72
C GLN A 38 1.58 -13.79 -7.30
N LEU A 39 0.65 -13.40 -6.42
CA LEU A 39 0.95 -13.15 -5.00
C LEU A 39 1.31 -14.43 -4.24
N ALA A 40 0.80 -15.60 -4.65
CA ALA A 40 1.07 -16.86 -3.95
C ALA A 40 2.57 -17.17 -3.86
N GLU A 41 3.27 -17.15 -5.00
CA GLU A 41 4.72 -17.38 -5.09
C GLU A 41 5.55 -16.31 -4.36
N GLN A 42 5.05 -15.06 -4.32
CA GLN A 42 5.68 -13.96 -3.57
C GLN A 42 5.52 -14.12 -2.06
N VAL A 43 4.35 -14.56 -1.58
CA VAL A 43 4.13 -14.92 -0.17
C VAL A 43 4.95 -16.14 0.22
N ASP A 44 5.05 -17.15 -0.65
CA ASP A 44 5.93 -18.31 -0.45
C ASP A 44 7.41 -17.93 -0.40
N ALA A 45 7.80 -16.75 -0.90
CA ALA A 45 9.14 -16.20 -0.77
C ALA A 45 9.31 -15.32 0.48
N ALA A 46 8.32 -14.48 0.80
CA ALA A 46 8.32 -13.62 1.99
C ALA A 46 8.29 -14.42 3.30
N LEU A 47 7.49 -15.49 3.37
CA LEU A 47 7.40 -16.37 4.55
C LEU A 47 8.72 -17.07 4.92
N ARG A 48 9.71 -17.10 4.00
CA ARG A 48 11.05 -17.68 4.25
C ARG A 48 12.06 -16.70 4.85
N ILE A 49 11.69 -15.44 5.06
CA ILE A 49 12.55 -14.42 5.68
C ILE A 49 11.91 -13.77 6.93
N GLU A 50 10.79 -14.30 7.42
CA GLU A 50 10.12 -13.93 8.68
C GLU A 50 10.07 -12.41 8.97
N PRO A 51 9.54 -11.58 8.04
CA PRO A 51 9.63 -10.13 8.13
C PRO A 51 8.59 -9.54 9.10
N ASP A 52 8.95 -8.49 9.87
CA ASP A 52 8.02 -7.81 10.79
C ASP A 52 6.77 -7.26 10.07
N VAL A 53 6.93 -6.79 8.82
CA VAL A 53 5.85 -6.20 8.02
C VAL A 53 6.00 -6.51 6.53
N ALA A 54 4.87 -6.82 5.88
CA ALA A 54 4.74 -7.01 4.43
C ALA A 54 3.88 -5.89 3.82
N VAL A 55 4.46 -5.12 2.89
CA VAL A 55 3.75 -4.04 2.18
C VAL A 55 3.40 -4.47 0.76
N ILE A 56 2.11 -4.59 0.44
CA ILE A 56 1.61 -5.14 -0.83
C ILE A 56 1.03 -4.02 -1.70
N LEU A 57 1.48 -3.95 -2.96
CA LEU A 57 0.99 -3.00 -3.97
C LEU A 57 0.51 -3.78 -5.21
N ILE A 58 -0.81 -3.89 -5.41
CA ILE A 58 -1.38 -4.75 -6.46
C ILE A 58 -2.74 -4.26 -6.99
N GLY A 59 -3.09 -4.62 -8.23
CA GLY A 59 -4.39 -4.34 -8.84
C GLY A 59 -4.34 -3.51 -10.14
N ALA A 60 -3.29 -2.72 -10.38
CA ALA A 60 -3.16 -1.95 -11.62
C ALA A 60 -3.02 -2.87 -12.86
N ASN A 61 -2.23 -3.95 -12.73
CA ASN A 61 -2.10 -4.98 -13.77
C ASN A 61 -3.37 -5.81 -13.91
N ASP A 62 -4.09 -6.09 -12.83
CA ASP A 62 -5.38 -6.77 -12.84
C ASP A 62 -6.44 -6.01 -13.66
N VAL A 63 -6.55 -4.68 -13.48
CA VAL A 63 -7.50 -3.84 -14.24
C VAL A 63 -7.11 -3.76 -15.72
N THR A 64 -5.83 -3.57 -16.04
CA THR A 64 -5.36 -3.51 -17.44
C THR A 64 -5.49 -4.84 -18.17
N ASN A 65 -5.31 -5.96 -17.46
CA ASN A 65 -5.48 -7.33 -17.97
C ASN A 65 -6.92 -7.87 -17.80
N GLN A 66 -7.89 -7.01 -17.45
CA GLN A 66 -9.31 -7.36 -17.30
C GLN A 66 -9.60 -8.57 -16.38
N THR A 67 -8.76 -8.78 -15.36
CA THR A 67 -8.94 -9.82 -14.35
C THR A 67 -10.22 -9.56 -13.56
N LEU A 68 -11.01 -10.60 -13.26
CA LEU A 68 -12.27 -10.44 -12.54
C LEU A 68 -12.00 -9.85 -11.14
N PRO A 69 -12.68 -8.77 -10.72
CA PRO A 69 -12.43 -8.16 -9.41
C PRO A 69 -12.60 -9.14 -8.23
N SER A 70 -13.52 -10.10 -8.34
CA SER A 70 -13.71 -11.17 -7.36
C SER A 70 -12.51 -12.12 -7.25
N GLU A 71 -11.85 -12.45 -8.37
CA GLU A 71 -10.62 -13.25 -8.35
C GLU A 71 -9.45 -12.45 -7.79
N SER A 72 -9.30 -11.20 -8.25
CA SER A 72 -8.22 -10.31 -7.79
C SER A 72 -8.27 -10.09 -6.28
N VAL A 73 -9.48 -9.86 -5.75
CA VAL A 73 -9.73 -9.72 -4.32
C VAL A 73 -9.55 -11.06 -3.58
N ARG A 74 -9.93 -12.21 -4.16
CA ARG A 74 -9.70 -13.53 -3.55
C ARG A 74 -8.21 -13.83 -3.38
N TYR A 75 -7.40 -13.60 -4.41
CA TYR A 75 -5.94 -13.83 -4.33
C TYR A 75 -5.27 -12.89 -3.33
N LEU A 76 -5.67 -11.61 -3.27
CA LEU A 76 -5.17 -10.68 -2.27
C LEU A 76 -5.59 -11.06 -0.85
N SER A 77 -6.86 -11.42 -0.62
CA SER A 77 -7.36 -11.80 0.69
C SER A 77 -6.64 -13.04 1.23
N GLU A 78 -6.38 -14.03 0.36
CA GLU A 78 -5.58 -15.21 0.69
C GLU A 78 -4.12 -14.86 1.01
N ALA A 79 -3.51 -13.94 0.25
CA ALA A 79 -2.15 -13.47 0.52
C ALA A 79 -2.03 -12.76 1.89
N VAL A 80 -2.99 -11.88 2.21
CA VAL A 80 -3.05 -11.19 3.52
C VAL A 80 -3.25 -12.21 4.65
N ARG A 81 -4.22 -13.12 4.51
CA ARG A 81 -4.52 -14.19 5.49
C ARG A 81 -3.27 -15.01 5.81
N ARG A 82 -2.56 -15.49 4.78
CA ARG A 82 -1.36 -16.34 4.95
C ARG A 82 -0.18 -15.64 5.62
N LEU A 83 -0.06 -14.32 5.48
CA LEU A 83 0.96 -13.53 6.17
C LEU A 83 0.57 -13.27 7.63
N GLN A 84 -0.69 -12.90 7.87
CA GLN A 84 -1.25 -12.71 9.21
C GLN A 84 -1.26 -14.00 10.05
N GLU A 85 -1.45 -15.17 9.44
CA GLU A 85 -1.32 -16.49 10.07
C GLU A 85 0.13 -16.90 10.40
N ALA A 86 1.11 -16.07 10.01
CA ALA A 86 2.52 -16.17 10.40
C ALA A 86 2.98 -14.97 11.26
N ASP A 87 2.02 -14.28 11.89
CA ASP A 87 2.22 -13.09 12.74
C ASP A 87 2.87 -11.87 12.02
N ILE A 88 2.94 -11.87 10.68
CA ILE A 88 3.47 -10.77 9.88
C ILE A 88 2.44 -9.66 9.75
N ALA A 89 2.79 -8.42 10.11
CA ALA A 89 1.92 -7.26 9.90
C ALA A 89 1.72 -6.98 8.40
N VAL A 90 0.51 -6.71 7.93
CA VAL A 90 0.24 -6.51 6.49
C VAL A 90 -0.35 -5.12 6.21
N VAL A 91 0.31 -4.35 5.35
CA VAL A 91 -0.19 -3.06 4.85
C VAL A 91 -0.40 -3.14 3.34
N VAL A 92 -1.60 -2.84 2.86
CA VAL A 92 -1.92 -2.94 1.42
C VAL A 92 -2.24 -1.58 0.82
N GLY A 93 -1.41 -1.13 -0.11
CA GLY A 93 -1.73 -0.03 -1.02
C GLY A 93 -2.73 -0.50 -2.07
N THR A 94 -3.99 -0.15 -1.88
CA THR A 94 -5.12 -0.51 -2.77
C THR A 94 -5.00 0.09 -4.18
N CYS A 95 -5.71 -0.48 -5.16
CA CYS A 95 -5.57 -0.13 -6.59
C CYS A 95 -5.68 1.38 -6.85
N PRO A 96 -4.70 2.01 -7.54
CA PRO A 96 -4.77 3.42 -7.87
C PRO A 96 -5.84 3.75 -8.93
N ASP A 97 -6.35 4.97 -8.90
CA ASP A 97 -7.30 5.53 -9.87
C ASP A 97 -6.62 5.72 -11.24
N LEU A 98 -6.72 4.69 -12.09
CA LEU A 98 -6.19 4.69 -13.46
C LEU A 98 -6.86 5.73 -14.36
N GLY A 99 -7.88 6.46 -13.89
CA GLY A 99 -8.40 7.66 -14.53
C GLY A 99 -7.44 8.86 -14.55
N THR A 100 -6.31 8.78 -13.84
CA THR A 100 -5.20 9.75 -13.92
C THR A 100 -4.25 9.50 -15.11
N VAL A 101 -4.21 8.27 -15.63
CA VAL A 101 -3.27 7.84 -16.67
C VAL A 101 -3.59 8.55 -17.99
N ARG A 102 -2.80 9.59 -18.30
CA ARG A 102 -3.06 10.49 -19.44
C ARG A 102 -3.07 9.83 -20.83
N PRO A 103 -2.28 8.77 -21.12
CA PRO A 103 -2.40 8.00 -22.37
C PRO A 103 -3.76 7.35 -22.62
N ILE A 104 -4.60 7.14 -21.60
CA ILE A 104 -5.95 6.59 -21.80
C ILE A 104 -6.88 7.71 -22.31
N PRO A 105 -7.50 7.54 -23.51
CA PRO A 105 -8.41 8.54 -24.05
C PRO A 105 -9.77 8.54 -23.34
N GLN A 106 -10.55 9.61 -23.52
CA GLN A 106 -11.98 9.59 -23.16
C GLN A 106 -12.77 8.79 -24.22
N PRO A 107 -13.83 8.06 -23.84
CA PRO A 107 -14.39 7.91 -22.49
C PRO A 107 -13.72 6.80 -21.65
N LEU A 108 -12.79 6.01 -22.22
CA LEU A 108 -12.15 4.86 -21.56
C LEU A 108 -11.53 5.23 -20.20
N ARG A 109 -10.95 6.42 -20.07
CA ARG A 109 -10.35 6.92 -18.82
C ARG A 109 -11.39 7.07 -17.68
N GLN A 110 -12.65 7.40 -17.99
CA GLN A 110 -13.73 7.42 -17.00
C GLN A 110 -14.20 6.00 -16.62
N VAL A 111 -14.13 5.05 -17.55
CA VAL A 111 -14.37 3.62 -17.24
C VAL A 111 -13.27 3.09 -16.32
N ALA A 112 -12.00 3.32 -16.67
CA ALA A 112 -10.83 2.94 -15.87
C ALA A 112 -10.89 3.50 -14.44
N ARG A 113 -11.24 4.78 -14.28
CA ARG A 113 -11.53 5.42 -12.98
C ARG A 113 -12.60 4.68 -12.17
N THR A 114 -13.70 4.32 -12.82
CA THR A 114 -14.84 3.67 -12.18
C THR A 114 -14.49 2.23 -11.77
N TRP A 115 -13.73 1.52 -12.58
CA TRP A 115 -13.31 0.13 -12.32
C TRP A 115 -12.24 0.05 -11.24
N SER A 116 -11.17 0.86 -11.35
CA SER A 116 -10.08 0.87 -10.36
C SER A 116 -10.55 1.29 -8.97
N ARG A 117 -11.39 2.33 -8.84
CA ARG A 117 -11.98 2.71 -7.54
C ARG A 117 -12.91 1.64 -6.94
N ARG A 118 -13.60 0.86 -7.79
CA ARG A 118 -14.39 -0.30 -7.33
C ARG A 118 -13.49 -1.44 -6.84
N LEU A 119 -12.40 -1.73 -7.56
CA LEU A 119 -11.40 -2.70 -7.12
C LEU A 119 -10.76 -2.27 -5.81
N ALA A 120 -10.33 -1.01 -5.69
CA ALA A 120 -9.73 -0.45 -4.47
C ALA A 120 -10.64 -0.59 -3.25
N ALA A 121 -11.93 -0.28 -3.39
CA ALA A 121 -12.90 -0.47 -2.31
C ALA A 121 -13.10 -1.95 -1.96
N ALA A 122 -13.15 -2.85 -2.94
CA ALA A 122 -13.30 -4.28 -2.69
C ALA A 122 -12.03 -4.91 -2.05
N GLN A 123 -10.84 -4.47 -2.47
CA GLN A 123 -9.57 -4.80 -1.82
C GLN A 123 -9.56 -4.31 -0.38
N ALA A 124 -9.94 -3.05 -0.12
CA ALA A 124 -9.95 -2.48 1.23
C ALA A 124 -10.85 -3.27 2.20
N ILE A 125 -12.02 -3.73 1.75
CA ILE A 125 -12.90 -4.60 2.54
C ILE A 125 -12.19 -5.94 2.84
N ALA A 126 -11.65 -6.60 1.82
CA ALA A 126 -11.12 -7.95 1.97
C ALA A 126 -9.76 -8.02 2.69
N VAL A 127 -8.98 -6.93 2.66
CA VAL A 127 -7.74 -6.78 3.43
C VAL A 127 -8.06 -6.68 4.92
N VAL A 128 -8.98 -5.79 5.31
CA VAL A 128 -9.35 -5.58 6.73
C VAL A 128 -10.20 -6.73 7.30
N GLU A 129 -10.98 -7.43 6.47
CA GLU A 129 -11.61 -8.70 6.91
C GLU A 129 -10.58 -9.83 7.09
N ALA A 130 -9.45 -9.80 6.39
CA ALA A 130 -8.33 -10.75 6.53
C ALA A 130 -7.25 -10.33 7.56
N GLY A 131 -7.48 -9.23 8.31
CA GLY A 131 -6.57 -8.76 9.38
C GLY A 131 -5.55 -7.70 8.96
N GLY A 132 -5.32 -7.49 7.67
CA GLY A 132 -4.40 -6.46 7.19
C GLY A 132 -4.98 -5.04 7.23
N ARG A 133 -4.10 -4.04 7.26
CA ARG A 133 -4.45 -2.62 7.19
C ARG A 133 -4.49 -2.13 5.74
N ALA A 134 -5.56 -1.46 5.34
CA ALA A 134 -5.77 -1.05 3.94
C ALA A 134 -5.54 0.46 3.76
N VAL A 135 -4.55 0.81 2.94
CA VAL A 135 -4.25 2.20 2.58
C VAL A 135 -4.89 2.53 1.24
N SER A 136 -5.68 3.59 1.21
CA SER A 136 -6.13 4.19 -0.04
C SER A 136 -4.96 4.87 -0.74
N LEU A 137 -4.47 4.25 -1.81
CA LEU A 137 -3.67 4.99 -2.78
C LEU A 137 -4.56 6.02 -3.49
N GLY A 138 -5.83 5.69 -3.81
CA GLY A 138 -6.74 6.63 -4.47
C GLY A 138 -6.17 7.10 -5.81
N SER A 139 -6.18 8.39 -6.12
CA SER A 139 -5.44 8.93 -7.27
C SER A 139 -3.92 9.03 -7.06
N ILE A 140 -3.38 8.42 -6.00
CA ILE A 140 -2.04 8.54 -5.37
C ILE A 140 -1.71 9.97 -4.89
N LEU A 141 -2.23 10.98 -5.58
CA LEU A 141 -1.71 12.35 -5.61
C LEU A 141 -2.80 13.44 -5.50
N GLY A 142 -4.09 13.05 -5.39
CA GLY A 142 -5.18 14.03 -5.34
C GLY A 142 -5.18 14.96 -6.56
N PRO A 143 -5.34 16.28 -6.36
CA PRO A 143 -5.19 17.29 -7.43
C PRO A 143 -3.76 17.42 -7.98
N GLU A 144 -2.73 16.98 -7.25
CA GLU A 144 -1.32 17.21 -7.57
C GLU A 144 -0.90 16.44 -8.84
N PHE A 145 -1.54 15.29 -9.15
CA PHE A 145 -1.36 14.56 -10.41
C PHE A 145 -2.23 15.06 -11.56
N ASP A 146 -3.32 15.77 -11.32
CA ASP A 146 -4.05 16.45 -12.40
C ASP A 146 -3.33 17.76 -12.79
N ALA A 147 -2.71 18.44 -11.82
CA ALA A 147 -1.90 19.65 -11.99
C ALA A 147 -0.50 19.41 -12.57
N SER A 148 0.29 18.51 -11.96
CA SER A 148 1.74 18.32 -12.25
C SER A 148 2.15 16.94 -12.80
N PRO A 149 1.36 16.24 -13.65
CA PRO A 149 1.67 14.86 -14.06
C PRO A 149 2.94 14.71 -14.90
N ALA A 150 3.42 15.80 -15.53
CA ALA A 150 4.66 15.80 -16.30
C ALA A 150 5.93 15.64 -15.44
N LEU A 151 5.85 15.94 -14.14
CA LEU A 151 6.93 15.72 -13.17
C LEU A 151 6.88 14.32 -12.52
N LEU A 152 5.71 13.66 -12.60
CA LEU A 152 5.30 12.64 -11.63
C LEU A 152 4.88 11.30 -12.24
N PHE A 153 4.63 11.25 -13.55
CA PHE A 153 4.78 10.02 -14.33
C PHE A 153 6.16 9.98 -15.00
N GLY A 154 6.67 8.78 -15.28
CA GLY A 154 7.84 8.55 -16.12
C GLY A 154 7.57 8.87 -17.61
N PRO A 155 8.59 8.70 -18.48
CA PRO A 155 8.48 9.03 -19.91
C PRO A 155 7.41 8.20 -20.66
N ASP A 156 7.09 7.00 -20.17
CA ASP A 156 5.99 6.16 -20.68
C ASP A 156 4.58 6.74 -20.39
N ARG A 157 4.49 7.70 -19.45
CA ARG A 157 3.26 8.33 -18.95
C ARG A 157 2.27 7.32 -18.34
N PHE A 158 2.78 6.21 -17.83
CA PHE A 158 2.02 5.13 -17.19
C PHE A 158 2.56 4.77 -15.79
N HIS A 159 3.87 4.57 -15.64
CA HIS A 159 4.49 4.34 -14.34
C HIS A 159 4.84 5.68 -13.65
N PRO A 160 4.90 5.74 -12.30
CA PRO A 160 5.38 6.93 -11.60
C PRO A 160 6.84 7.30 -11.96
N SER A 161 7.18 8.58 -11.85
CA SER A 161 8.58 9.02 -11.79
C SER A 161 9.17 8.75 -10.40
N ALA A 162 10.46 9.02 -10.19
CA ALA A 162 11.06 8.97 -8.85
C ALA A 162 10.28 9.84 -7.82
N ALA A 163 9.88 11.05 -8.21
CA ALA A 163 9.05 11.92 -7.38
C ALA A 163 7.61 11.40 -7.22
N GLY A 164 7.07 10.70 -8.22
CA GLY A 164 5.79 9.99 -8.12
C GLY A 164 5.84 8.81 -7.14
N TYR A 165 6.96 8.07 -7.09
CA TYR A 165 7.20 7.01 -6.11
C TYR A 165 7.49 7.55 -4.71
N ALA A 166 8.18 8.68 -4.57
CA ALA A 166 8.35 9.34 -3.27
C ALA A 166 6.99 9.79 -2.69
N ALA A 167 6.12 10.35 -3.54
CA ALA A 167 4.75 10.70 -3.14
C ALA A 167 3.92 9.47 -2.73
N LEU A 168 3.98 8.37 -3.51
CA LEU A 168 3.36 7.08 -3.16
C LEU A 168 3.86 6.55 -1.82
N THR A 169 5.18 6.58 -1.59
CA THR A 169 5.83 6.12 -0.37
C THR A 169 5.39 6.95 0.85
N SER A 170 5.34 8.28 0.71
CA SER A 170 4.90 9.19 1.79
C SER A 170 3.48 8.92 2.31
N VAL A 171 2.66 8.21 1.51
CA VAL A 171 1.30 7.77 1.85
C VAL A 171 1.28 6.42 2.60
N LEU A 172 2.30 5.57 2.44
CA LEU A 172 2.38 4.24 3.05
C LEU A 172 3.19 4.22 4.36
N VAL A 173 4.23 5.05 4.48
CA VAL A 173 5.15 5.05 5.65
C VAL A 173 4.41 5.21 6.98
N PRO A 174 3.46 6.14 7.17
CA PRO A 174 2.77 6.29 8.46
C PRO A 174 1.96 5.04 8.86
N SER A 175 1.29 4.41 7.90
CA SER A 175 0.54 3.17 8.11
C SER A 175 1.45 1.96 8.35
N THR A 176 2.67 1.99 7.80
CA THR A 176 3.69 0.95 8.00
C THR A 176 4.31 1.05 9.39
N LEU A 177 4.66 2.26 9.84
CA LEU A 177 5.10 2.50 11.22
C LEU A 177 4.01 2.15 12.23
N ALA A 178 2.76 2.53 11.96
CA ALA A 178 1.63 2.19 12.82
C ALA A 178 1.34 0.68 12.90
N ALA A 179 1.48 -0.05 11.78
CA ALA A 179 1.37 -1.51 11.78
C ALA A 179 2.51 -2.22 12.55
N LEU A 180 3.65 -1.56 12.73
CA LEU A 180 4.77 -1.99 13.59
C LEU A 180 4.64 -1.51 15.06
N GLY A 181 3.58 -0.78 15.42
CA GLY A 181 3.44 -0.19 16.76
C GLY A 181 4.33 1.02 17.02
N LEU A 182 4.82 1.68 15.96
CA LEU A 182 5.78 2.80 15.99
C LEU A 182 5.16 4.14 15.55
N ALA A 183 3.84 4.29 15.64
CA ALA A 183 3.18 5.58 15.37
C ALA A 183 3.30 6.56 16.55
N PRO A 184 3.24 7.88 16.29
CA PRO A 184 2.99 8.87 17.33
C PRO A 184 1.63 8.64 18.00
N ALA A 185 1.60 8.64 19.34
CA ALA A 185 0.38 8.38 20.10
C ALA A 185 -0.74 9.44 19.91
N ASP A 186 -0.43 10.61 19.34
CA ASP A 186 -1.43 11.61 18.95
C ASP A 186 -2.05 11.35 17.55
N GLU A 187 -1.70 10.23 16.90
CA GLU A 187 -2.25 9.79 15.61
C GLU A 187 -2.99 8.44 15.66
N ASP A 188 -3.26 7.91 16.87
CA ASP A 188 -4.02 6.67 17.04
C ASP A 188 -5.54 6.86 17.18
N GLU A 189 -6.00 8.06 17.56
CA GLU A 189 -7.42 8.42 17.55
C GLU A 189 -7.83 9.20 16.28
N PRO A 190 -9.02 8.92 15.69
CA PRO A 190 -9.44 9.56 14.45
C PRO A 190 -9.98 10.98 14.66
N GLU A 191 -9.39 11.96 13.96
CA GLU A 191 -9.79 13.36 14.03
C GLU A 191 -11.13 13.64 13.28
N ALA A 192 -12.26 13.68 14.00
CA ALA A 192 -13.58 13.94 13.42
C ALA A 192 -13.66 15.20 12.53
N GLY A 193 -12.92 16.27 12.88
CA GLY A 193 -12.83 17.51 12.09
C GLY A 193 -12.19 17.34 10.70
N ARG A 194 -11.44 16.25 10.49
CA ARG A 194 -10.80 15.89 9.21
C ARG A 194 -11.64 14.89 8.39
N GLY A 195 -12.87 14.58 8.82
CA GLY A 195 -13.76 13.61 8.16
C GLY A 195 -13.45 12.15 8.51
N GLU A 196 -12.75 11.95 9.61
CA GLU A 196 -12.22 10.68 10.10
C GLU A 196 -13.13 10.14 11.24
N GLY A 197 -13.08 8.84 11.53
CA GLY A 197 -13.92 8.23 12.56
C GLY A 197 -14.20 6.75 12.34
N VAL A 198 -14.92 6.13 13.30
CA VAL A 198 -15.35 4.73 13.18
C VAL A 198 -16.57 4.63 12.27
N LEU A 199 -16.50 3.71 11.30
CA LEU A 199 -17.52 3.50 10.27
C LEU A 199 -17.73 2.00 10.02
N SER A 200 -18.85 1.64 9.39
CA SER A 200 -19.00 0.30 8.83
C SER A 200 -18.13 0.12 7.60
N ILE A 201 -17.47 -1.05 7.48
CA ILE A 201 -16.44 -1.34 6.48
C ILE A 201 -16.86 -1.01 5.04
N GLY A 202 -18.10 -1.30 4.64
CA GLY A 202 -18.61 -0.99 3.31
C GLY A 202 -18.76 0.51 3.03
N ARG A 203 -19.14 1.31 4.05
CA ARG A 203 -19.19 2.78 3.93
C ARG A 203 -17.78 3.37 3.92
N ALA A 204 -16.92 2.86 4.79
CA ALA A 204 -15.53 3.28 4.92
C ALA A 204 -14.74 3.06 3.62
N ALA A 205 -14.83 1.87 3.01
CA ALA A 205 -14.16 1.55 1.74
C ALA A 205 -14.59 2.46 0.58
N VAL A 206 -15.88 2.80 0.47
CA VAL A 206 -16.41 3.72 -0.55
C VAL A 206 -16.02 5.19 -0.28
N GLN A 207 -15.65 5.54 0.95
CA GLN A 207 -15.08 6.84 1.30
C GLN A 207 -13.57 6.88 1.04
N ALA A 208 -12.82 5.87 1.53
CA ALA A 208 -11.39 5.73 1.35
C ALA A 208 -10.98 5.73 -0.12
N ALA A 209 -11.64 4.95 -0.99
CA ALA A 209 -11.35 4.87 -2.44
C ALA A 209 -11.57 6.17 -3.24
N LYS A 210 -11.84 7.31 -2.57
CA LYS A 210 -11.91 8.66 -3.15
C LYS A 210 -10.76 9.58 -2.70
N VAL A 211 -10.06 9.25 -1.61
CA VAL A 211 -9.11 10.12 -0.91
C VAL A 211 -7.78 9.39 -0.67
N PRO A 212 -6.67 9.80 -1.31
CA PRO A 212 -5.35 9.25 -1.03
C PRO A 212 -4.93 9.43 0.43
N GLY A 213 -4.22 8.45 0.99
CA GLY A 213 -3.77 8.46 2.39
C GLY A 213 -4.86 8.17 3.42
N THR A 214 -6.10 7.87 2.98
CA THR A 214 -7.10 7.32 3.89
C THR A 214 -6.78 5.86 4.21
N GLU A 215 -6.41 5.65 5.46
CA GLU A 215 -6.20 4.35 6.08
C GLU A 215 -7.52 3.78 6.59
N LEU A 216 -7.74 2.48 6.38
CA LEU A 216 -8.76 1.69 7.06
C LEU A 216 -8.09 0.58 7.87
N ASP A 217 -8.49 0.45 9.13
CA ASP A 217 -8.09 -0.65 10.00
C ASP A 217 -9.28 -1.17 10.81
N ALA A 218 -9.20 -2.42 11.26
CA ALA A 218 -10.22 -3.02 12.12
C ALA A 218 -10.32 -2.31 13.48
N THR A 219 -11.53 -2.21 14.00
CA THR A 219 -11.76 -1.68 15.36
C THR A 219 -13.02 -2.30 15.97
N GLU A 220 -13.30 -1.98 17.23
CA GLU A 220 -14.52 -2.37 17.94
C GLU A 220 -15.30 -1.15 18.41
N VAL A 221 -16.62 -1.30 18.54
CA VAL A 221 -17.50 -0.33 19.18
C VAL A 221 -18.21 -1.06 20.32
N ASP A 222 -18.11 -0.52 21.54
CA ASP A 222 -18.67 -1.12 22.76
C ASP A 222 -18.29 -2.61 22.98
N GLY A 223 -17.07 -2.99 22.57
CA GLY A 223 -16.58 -4.38 22.65
C GLY A 223 -17.13 -5.33 21.58
N ALA A 224 -17.68 -4.79 20.49
CA ALA A 224 -18.13 -5.58 19.34
C ALA A 224 -17.37 -5.16 18.07
N ALA A 225 -16.68 -6.11 17.41
CA ALA A 225 -16.03 -5.90 16.12
C ALA A 225 -16.98 -5.75 14.91
N ARG A 226 -18.30 -6.03 15.07
CA ARG A 226 -19.29 -5.97 13.98
C ARG A 226 -20.60 -5.30 14.44
N GLY A 227 -21.24 -4.62 13.51
CA GLY A 227 -22.59 -4.08 13.65
C GLY A 227 -23.45 -4.35 12.41
N ILE A 228 -24.60 -3.68 12.32
CA ILE A 228 -25.59 -3.87 11.23
C ILE A 228 -24.98 -3.65 9.83
N GLY A 229 -23.92 -2.84 9.71
CA GLY A 229 -23.22 -2.56 8.46
C GLY A 229 -22.02 -3.47 8.14
N GLY A 230 -21.80 -4.55 8.90
CA GLY A 230 -20.60 -5.39 8.80
C GLY A 230 -19.55 -5.07 9.86
N ARG A 231 -18.26 -5.31 9.57
CA ARG A 231 -17.16 -4.99 10.49
C ARG A 231 -17.08 -3.49 10.77
N TRP A 232 -16.74 -3.11 11.99
CA TRP A 232 -16.35 -1.75 12.33
C TRP A 232 -14.89 -1.52 11.94
N VAL A 233 -14.63 -0.36 11.34
CA VAL A 233 -13.28 0.05 10.95
C VAL A 233 -13.05 1.51 11.32
N THR A 234 -11.84 1.83 11.76
CA THR A 234 -11.39 3.22 11.89
C THR A 234 -11.01 3.71 10.50
N LEU A 235 -11.57 4.85 10.08
CA LEU A 235 -11.16 5.59 8.89
C LEU A 235 -10.38 6.82 9.34
N MET A 236 -9.09 6.90 9.04
CA MET A 236 -8.23 8.02 9.43
C MET A 236 -7.22 8.41 8.33
N ARG A 237 -6.47 9.49 8.56
CA ARG A 237 -5.33 9.89 7.73
C ARG A 237 -4.16 10.33 8.62
N ARG A 238 -3.14 9.49 8.75
CA ARG A 238 -1.91 9.86 9.47
C ARG A 238 -1.16 10.99 8.75
N ARG A 239 -0.34 11.76 9.47
CA ARG A 239 0.43 12.87 8.89
C ARG A 239 1.56 12.29 8.05
N ARG A 240 1.90 12.97 6.95
CA ARG A 240 3.06 12.58 6.12
C ARG A 240 4.35 13.02 6.83
N PRO A 241 5.37 12.17 6.96
CA PRO A 241 6.69 12.60 7.43
C PRO A 241 7.32 13.58 6.43
N ALA A 242 8.36 14.29 6.87
CA ALA A 242 9.22 15.03 5.94
C ALA A 242 9.88 14.06 4.93
N PRO A 243 10.22 14.52 3.71
CA PRO A 243 11.08 13.75 2.82
C PRO A 243 12.42 13.44 3.50
N VAL A 244 12.88 12.21 3.35
CA VAL A 244 14.21 11.76 3.79
C VAL A 244 15.08 11.48 2.58
N ASP A 245 16.39 11.67 2.73
CA ASP A 245 17.36 11.18 1.76
C ASP A 245 17.46 9.64 1.85
N VAL A 246 17.76 9.00 0.71
CA VAL A 246 17.87 7.53 0.61
C VAL A 246 19.34 7.17 0.62
N GLU A 247 19.77 6.45 1.67
CA GLU A 247 21.13 5.95 1.81
C GLU A 247 21.25 4.54 1.21
N THR A 248 22.26 4.32 0.37
CA THR A 248 22.63 2.99 -0.12
C THR A 248 23.35 2.22 1.00
N PRO A 249 23.06 0.92 1.22
CA PRO A 249 23.83 0.10 2.18
C PRO A 249 25.33 0.09 1.86
N ASP A 250 26.16 0.09 2.90
CA ASP A 250 27.61 0.02 2.75
C ASP A 250 28.01 -1.30 2.05
N PRO A 251 28.79 -1.26 0.95
CA PRO A 251 29.18 -2.47 0.22
C PRO A 251 29.94 -3.50 1.07
N ASP A 252 30.60 -3.11 2.16
CA ASP A 252 31.27 -4.05 3.05
C ASP A 252 30.27 -4.94 3.82
N GLU A 253 29.05 -4.46 4.12
CA GLU A 253 28.03 -5.28 4.80
C GLU A 253 27.50 -6.41 3.91
N ILE A 254 27.35 -6.15 2.60
CA ILE A 254 26.87 -7.13 1.60
C ILE A 254 27.80 -8.36 1.53
N SER A 255 29.09 -8.18 1.81
CA SER A 255 30.06 -9.28 1.83
C SER A 255 29.79 -10.31 2.92
N SER A 256 29.25 -9.88 4.07
CA SER A 256 29.18 -10.67 5.30
C SER A 256 28.22 -11.86 5.24
N GLU A 257 27.08 -11.72 4.56
CA GLU A 257 26.08 -12.79 4.42
C GLU A 257 26.49 -13.89 3.41
N SER A 258 27.49 -13.62 2.56
CA SER A 258 27.93 -14.58 1.53
C SER A 258 28.82 -15.72 2.07
N GLY A 259 29.20 -15.67 3.35
CA GLY A 259 30.26 -16.46 3.97
C GLY A 259 29.92 -17.87 4.46
N VAL A 260 29.00 -18.60 3.83
CA VAL A 260 28.69 -20.01 4.20
C VAL A 260 29.18 -20.99 3.13
N PRO A 261 30.32 -21.67 3.32
CA PRO A 261 30.80 -22.69 2.39
C PRO A 261 29.97 -23.98 2.52
N ILE A 262 29.36 -24.41 1.42
CA ILE A 262 28.71 -25.72 1.32
C ILE A 262 29.79 -26.82 1.38
N SER A 263 29.61 -27.80 2.26
CA SER A 263 30.43 -29.02 2.40
C SER A 263 29.53 -30.25 2.45
#